data_AF-A0A3L6Q8H5-F1
#
_entry.id   AF-A0A3L6Q8H5-F1
#
_cell.length_a   1.000
_cell.length_b   1.000
_cell.length_c   1.000
_cell.angle_alpha   90.00
_cell.angle_beta   90.00
_cell.angle_gamma   90.00
#
_symmetry.space_group_name_H-M   'P 1'
#
loop_
_entity.id
_entity.type
_entity.pdbx_description
1 polymer ?
#
loop_
_entity_poly.entity_id
_entity_poly.type
_entity_poly.pdbx_seq_one_letter_code
_entity_poly.pdbx_strand_id
1 'polypeptide(L)'
;MALHLFQDWGKELRRGFRESDLSKQCTHRYKIYIEGRGWSVSEKYILACDSVALMVRPRFHDFFSRGLAPLRHYWPVRDRGVATCRSIKFAVDSGNAHPDKAREIGRNASRFVREDLAMGRVYDYMFHLLAEYARLLRYRPAVPRGAGEVTVESMARGLERQFMVDTMVADNGAGGKGPCRLPPPFSSEELEAPRRERADVVRQVEAWEDH
;
A
#
# COMPACT_ATOMS: atom_id res chain seq x y z
N MET A 1 10.96 15.68 -15.70
CA MET A 1 10.57 14.37 -15.12
C MET A 1 11.81 13.48 -15.16
N ALA A 2 12.51 13.33 -14.04
CA ALA A 2 13.68 12.47 -13.97
C ALA A 2 13.21 11.03 -13.67
N LEU A 3 13.21 10.15 -14.67
CA LEU A 3 13.06 8.71 -14.43
C LEU A 3 14.44 8.15 -14.07
N HIS A 4 14.71 7.93 -12.79
CA HIS A 4 15.89 7.15 -12.35
C HIS A 4 15.54 5.66 -12.38
N LEU A 5 15.71 5.04 -13.55
CA LEU A 5 15.43 3.62 -13.79
C LEU A 5 16.50 2.67 -13.23
N PHE A 6 17.64 3.19 -12.77
CA PHE A 6 18.72 2.40 -12.16
C PHE A 6 19.25 3.10 -10.91
N GLN A 7 18.96 2.52 -9.74
CA GLN A 7 19.54 2.88 -8.44
C GLN A 7 20.72 1.95 -8.17
N ASP A 8 21.92 2.51 -7.95
CA ASP A 8 23.09 1.75 -7.51
C ASP A 8 23.07 1.61 -5.99
N TRP A 9 22.54 0.48 -5.53
CA TRP A 9 22.41 0.17 -4.10
C TRP A 9 23.75 0.09 -3.37
N GLY A 10 24.82 -0.32 -4.05
CA GLY A 10 26.15 -0.37 -3.45
C GLY A 10 26.70 1.02 -3.18
N LYS A 11 26.47 1.96 -4.10
CA LYS A 11 26.81 3.37 -3.94
C LYS A 11 25.94 4.06 -2.89
N GLU A 12 24.63 3.80 -2.87
CA GLU A 12 23.72 4.36 -1.88
C GLU A 12 24.07 3.91 -0.46
N LEU A 13 24.36 2.62 -0.25
CA LEU A 13 24.80 2.11 1.04
C LEU A 13 26.05 2.84 1.54
N ARG A 14 27.06 3.01 0.67
CA ARG A 14 28.30 3.75 1.01
C ARG A 14 28.06 5.24 1.29
N ARG A 15 27.02 5.83 0.72
CA ARG A 15 26.66 7.25 0.89
C ARG A 15 25.58 7.48 1.94
N GLY A 16 25.14 6.43 2.65
CA GLY A 16 24.11 6.52 3.67
C GLY A 16 22.75 6.90 3.12
N PHE A 17 22.38 6.41 1.93
CA PHE A 17 21.07 6.58 1.31
C PHE A 17 20.64 8.05 1.08
N ARG A 18 21.59 8.99 1.04
CA ARG A 18 21.29 10.43 0.94
C ARG A 18 20.48 10.81 -0.30
N GLU A 19 20.65 10.08 -1.40
CA GLU A 19 19.97 10.31 -2.69
C GLU A 19 18.76 9.39 -2.88
N SER A 20 18.57 8.41 -2.01
CA SER A 20 17.45 7.45 -2.01
C SER A 20 16.48 7.65 -0.85
N ASP A 21 16.69 8.68 -0.03
CA ASP A 21 15.77 9.10 1.03
C ASP A 21 14.37 9.38 0.45
N LEU A 22 13.42 8.51 0.84
CA LEU A 22 12.04 8.54 0.35
C LEU A 22 11.32 9.84 0.73
N SER A 23 11.69 10.46 1.86
CA SER A 23 11.06 11.70 2.33
C SER A 23 11.36 12.88 1.39
N LYS A 24 12.56 12.92 0.81
CA LYS A 24 12.94 13.94 -0.19
C LYS A 24 12.13 13.85 -1.47
N GLN A 25 11.52 12.70 -1.72
CA GLN A 25 10.65 12.50 -2.88
C GLN A 25 9.24 13.07 -2.67
N CYS A 26 8.88 13.56 -1.47
CA CYS A 26 7.56 14.16 -1.18
C CYS A 26 7.46 15.65 -1.59
N THR A 27 8.48 16.19 -2.24
CA THR A 27 8.53 17.59 -2.72
C THR A 27 7.75 17.82 -4.02
N HIS A 28 7.20 16.77 -4.62
CA HIS A 28 6.51 16.83 -5.91
C HIS A 28 5.00 16.69 -5.72
N ARG A 29 4.23 17.45 -6.49
CA ARG A 29 2.75 17.43 -6.42
C ARG A 29 2.12 16.16 -6.98
N TYR A 30 2.78 15.51 -7.93
CA TYR A 30 2.32 14.30 -8.59
C TYR A 30 3.41 13.23 -8.49
N LYS A 31 3.01 11.98 -8.25
CA LYS A 31 3.92 10.84 -8.14
C LYS A 31 3.35 9.65 -8.88
N ILE A 32 4.15 9.01 -9.72
CA ILE A 32 3.70 7.89 -10.55
C ILE A 32 3.95 6.58 -9.81
N TYR A 33 2.90 5.78 -9.66
CA TYR A 33 3.01 4.38 -9.27
C TYR A 33 2.95 3.50 -10.53
N ILE A 34 3.93 2.62 -10.66
CA ILE A 34 4.01 1.62 -11.72
C ILE A 34 4.50 0.30 -11.12
N GLU A 35 3.93 -0.80 -11.59
CA GLU A 35 4.30 -2.14 -11.18
C GLU A 35 5.61 -2.59 -11.84
N GLY A 36 6.31 -3.50 -11.16
CA GLY A 36 7.53 -4.13 -11.66
C GLY A 36 7.25 -5.57 -12.10
N ARG A 37 7.97 -6.52 -11.49
CA ARG A 37 7.67 -7.96 -11.65
C ARG A 37 6.37 -8.37 -10.95
N GLY A 38 5.94 -7.59 -9.96
CA GLY A 38 4.71 -7.75 -9.19
C GLY A 38 4.21 -6.38 -8.73
N TRP A 39 3.46 -6.33 -7.63
CA TRP A 39 3.19 -5.07 -6.93
C TRP A 39 4.51 -4.42 -6.49
N SER A 40 4.54 -3.10 -6.39
CA SER A 40 5.74 -2.35 -5.99
C SER A 40 5.61 -1.81 -4.56
N VAL A 41 6.66 -2.02 -3.75
CA VAL A 41 6.76 -1.50 -2.38
C VAL A 41 6.69 0.03 -2.34
N SER A 42 6.95 0.71 -3.47
CA SER A 42 6.84 2.16 -3.57
C SER A 42 5.41 2.70 -3.38
N GLU A 43 4.36 1.88 -3.54
CA GLU A 43 2.95 2.31 -3.45
C GLU A 43 2.67 3.07 -2.15
N LYS A 44 2.97 2.45 -1.00
CA LYS A 44 2.71 3.03 0.33
C LYS A 44 3.47 4.33 0.55
N TYR A 45 4.70 4.44 0.04
CA TYR A 45 5.51 5.65 0.18
C TYR A 45 5.04 6.78 -0.73
N ILE A 46 4.53 6.45 -1.92
CA ILE A 46 3.90 7.42 -2.83
C ILE A 46 2.64 8.00 -2.19
N LEU A 47 1.78 7.14 -1.64
CA LEU A 47 0.53 7.54 -0.99
C LEU A 47 0.76 8.40 0.26
N ALA A 48 1.89 8.22 0.96
CA ALA A 48 2.21 8.94 2.19
C ALA A 48 2.62 10.42 2.00
N CYS A 49 2.89 10.88 0.77
CA CYS A 49 3.54 12.17 0.52
C CYS A 49 2.61 13.40 0.42
N ASP A 50 1.30 13.28 0.64
CA ASP A 50 0.29 14.31 0.28
C ASP A 50 0.28 14.69 -1.22
N SER A 51 1.01 13.94 -2.05
CA SER A 51 1.05 14.08 -3.50
C SER A 51 -0.13 13.34 -4.14
N VAL A 52 -0.56 13.78 -5.31
CA VAL A 52 -1.48 12.99 -6.14
C VAL A 52 -0.72 11.76 -6.66
N ALA A 53 -1.16 10.58 -6.23
CA ALA A 53 -0.68 9.31 -6.77
C ALA A 53 -1.31 9.06 -8.15
N LEU A 54 -0.51 9.10 -9.20
CA LEU A 54 -0.87 8.72 -10.56
C LEU A 54 -0.66 7.20 -10.69
N MET A 55 -1.72 6.43 -10.54
CA MET A 55 -1.65 4.97 -10.44
C MET A 55 -1.88 4.36 -11.83
N VAL A 56 -0.79 3.94 -12.48
CA VAL A 56 -0.87 3.16 -13.73
C VAL A 56 -1.60 1.86 -13.41
N ARG A 57 -2.67 1.56 -14.15
CA ARG A 57 -3.64 0.50 -13.89
C ARG A 57 -2.96 -0.77 -13.31
N PRO A 58 -3.10 -1.01 -12.00
CA PRO A 58 -2.41 -2.10 -11.32
C PRO A 58 -3.04 -3.44 -11.69
N ARG A 59 -2.22 -4.47 -11.82
CA ARG A 59 -2.62 -5.87 -12.04
C ARG A 59 -2.47 -6.72 -10.79
N PHE A 60 -1.59 -6.30 -9.88
CA PHE A 60 -1.32 -6.98 -8.63
C PHE A 60 -2.00 -6.26 -7.47
N HIS A 61 -2.29 -7.01 -6.41
CA HIS A 61 -2.89 -6.47 -5.19
C HIS A 61 -1.99 -6.77 -4.00
N ASP A 62 -1.69 -5.73 -3.24
CA ASP A 62 -1.20 -5.86 -1.87
C ASP A 62 -2.38 -6.02 -0.89
N PHE A 63 -2.12 -6.33 0.37
CA PHE A 63 -3.15 -6.59 1.37
C PHE A 63 -4.08 -5.38 1.61
N PHE A 64 -3.56 -4.16 1.43
CA PHE A 64 -4.31 -2.91 1.62
C PHE A 64 -4.87 -2.32 0.32
N SER A 65 -4.37 -2.72 -0.85
CA SER A 65 -4.63 -1.99 -2.10
C SER A 65 -6.10 -2.08 -2.55
N ARG A 66 -6.86 -3.05 -2.04
CA ARG A 66 -8.31 -3.15 -2.24
C ARG A 66 -9.11 -2.09 -1.48
N GLY A 67 -8.54 -1.48 -0.44
CA GLY A 67 -9.14 -0.34 0.28
C GLY A 67 -8.95 1.01 -0.43
N LEU A 68 -8.15 1.05 -1.49
CA LEU A 68 -7.93 2.28 -2.27
C LEU A 68 -9.05 2.48 -3.30
N ALA A 69 -9.43 3.75 -3.51
CA ALA A 69 -10.54 4.13 -4.38
C ALA A 69 -10.06 5.19 -5.38
N PRO A 70 -10.36 5.04 -6.68
CA PRO A 70 -9.99 6.01 -7.70
C PRO A 70 -10.68 7.35 -7.44
N LEU A 71 -10.00 8.45 -7.76
CA LEU A 71 -10.37 9.84 -7.48
C LEU A 71 -10.62 10.21 -6.01
N ARG A 72 -10.56 9.25 -5.08
CA ARG A 72 -10.53 9.51 -3.64
C ARG A 72 -9.11 9.41 -3.08
N HIS A 73 -8.39 8.34 -3.40
CA HIS A 73 -7.04 8.06 -2.88
C HIS A 73 -5.95 8.18 -3.96
N TYR A 74 -6.32 8.09 -5.25
CA TYR A 74 -5.36 8.16 -6.35
C TYR A 74 -6.05 8.57 -7.66
N TRP A 75 -5.28 9.05 -8.64
CA TRP A 75 -5.75 9.27 -10.01
C TRP A 75 -5.47 8.03 -10.87
N PRO A 76 -6.48 7.37 -11.47
CA PRO A 76 -6.25 6.20 -12.31
C PRO A 76 -5.59 6.60 -13.63
N VAL A 77 -4.56 5.88 -14.04
CA VAL A 77 -3.84 6.10 -15.30
C VAL A 77 -3.95 4.85 -16.19
N ARG A 78 -4.23 5.05 -17.47
CA ARG A 78 -4.29 3.94 -18.45
C ARG A 78 -2.94 3.23 -18.57
N ASP A 79 -2.97 1.90 -18.46
CA ASP A 79 -1.82 1.04 -18.78
C ASP A 79 -1.86 0.70 -20.27
N ARG A 80 -0.88 1.21 -21.06
CA ARG A 80 -0.41 0.77 -22.41
C ARG A 80 0.27 1.92 -23.18
N GLY A 81 1.59 1.88 -23.30
CA GLY A 81 2.37 2.66 -24.28
C GLY A 81 2.02 4.16 -24.33
N VAL A 82 1.71 4.68 -25.52
CA VAL A 82 1.39 6.10 -25.75
C VAL A 82 0.16 6.58 -24.96
N ALA A 83 -0.81 5.68 -24.70
CA ALA A 83 -2.01 6.04 -23.93
C ALA A 83 -1.66 6.40 -22.48
N THR A 84 -0.63 5.78 -21.89
CA THR A 84 -0.14 6.11 -20.55
C THR A 84 0.38 7.54 -20.46
N CYS A 85 1.20 7.98 -21.43
CA CYS A 85 1.72 9.35 -21.44
C CYS A 85 0.59 10.39 -21.59
N ARG A 86 -0.40 10.12 -22.45
CA ARG A 86 -1.57 11.00 -22.62
C ARG A 86 -2.42 11.09 -21.35
N SER A 87 -2.70 9.95 -20.74
CA SER A 87 -3.44 9.85 -19.48
C SER A 87 -2.73 10.59 -18.33
N ILE A 88 -1.40 10.44 -18.20
CA ILE A 88 -0.59 11.21 -17.22
C ILE A 88 -0.67 12.71 -17.50
N LYS A 89 -0.54 13.13 -18.76
CA LYS A 89 -0.64 14.55 -19.13
C LYS A 89 -2.01 15.11 -18.76
N PHE A 90 -3.09 14.42 -19.12
CA PHE A 90 -4.45 14.80 -18.80
C PHE A 90 -4.68 14.94 -17.29
N ALA A 91 -4.20 13.97 -16.51
CA ALA A 91 -4.28 13.99 -15.05
C ALA A 91 -3.59 15.23 -14.45
N VAL A 92 -2.38 15.54 -14.93
CA VAL A 92 -1.60 16.69 -14.46
C VAL A 92 -2.26 18.00 -14.84
N ASP A 93 -2.72 18.14 -16.09
CA ASP A 93 -3.41 19.34 -16.57
C ASP A 93 -4.70 19.57 -15.77
N SER A 94 -5.50 18.51 -15.57
CA SER A 94 -6.74 18.55 -14.77
C SER A 94 -6.48 18.92 -13.32
N GLY A 95 -5.46 18.35 -12.68
CA GLY A 95 -5.10 18.65 -11.29
C GLY A 95 -4.50 20.05 -11.12
N ASN A 96 -3.82 20.57 -12.15
CA ASN A 96 -3.33 21.94 -12.16
C ASN A 96 -4.46 22.95 -12.33
N ALA A 97 -5.46 22.65 -13.16
CA ALA A 97 -6.67 23.46 -13.30
C ALA A 97 -7.58 23.42 -12.05
N HIS A 98 -7.54 22.33 -11.27
CA HIS A 98 -8.39 22.13 -10.09
C HIS A 98 -7.57 21.83 -8.83
N PRO A 99 -6.87 22.84 -8.27
CA PRO A 99 -5.83 22.56 -7.32
C PRO A 99 -6.30 22.02 -5.98
N ASP A 100 -7.49 22.42 -5.54
CA ASP A 100 -8.07 21.95 -4.28
C ASP A 100 -8.49 20.48 -4.36
N LYS A 101 -9.09 20.06 -5.49
CA LYS A 101 -9.43 18.64 -5.73
C LYS A 101 -8.18 17.76 -5.77
N ALA A 102 -7.14 18.21 -6.45
CA ALA A 102 -5.86 17.49 -6.47
C ALA A 102 -5.24 17.36 -5.07
N ARG A 103 -5.29 18.44 -4.28
CA ARG A 103 -4.80 18.43 -2.88
C ARG A 103 -5.64 17.48 -2.01
N GLU A 104 -6.94 17.44 -2.20
CA GLU A 104 -7.85 16.54 -1.49
C GLU A 104 -7.49 15.07 -1.76
N ILE A 105 -7.27 14.69 -3.01
CA ILE A 105 -6.85 13.32 -3.39
C ILE A 105 -5.56 12.93 -2.66
N GLY A 106 -4.54 13.79 -2.72
CA GLY A 106 -3.25 13.52 -2.06
C GLY A 106 -3.37 13.39 -0.54
N ARG A 107 -4.14 14.27 0.10
CA ARG A 107 -4.38 14.22 1.56
C ARG A 107 -5.21 13.02 1.99
N ASN A 108 -6.18 12.62 1.19
CA ASN A 108 -6.95 11.41 1.43
C ASN A 108 -6.06 10.17 1.36
N ALA A 109 -5.10 10.13 0.43
CA ALA A 109 -4.11 9.06 0.32
C ALA A 109 -3.21 8.97 1.56
N SER A 110 -2.66 10.10 2.00
CA SER A 110 -1.79 10.13 3.18
C SER A 110 -2.55 9.83 4.47
N ARG A 111 -3.82 10.24 4.55
CA ARG A 111 -4.71 9.90 5.65
C ARG A 111 -4.96 8.39 5.69
N PHE A 112 -5.26 7.76 4.56
CA PHE A 112 -5.39 6.30 4.48
C PHE A 112 -4.12 5.60 4.98
N VAL A 113 -2.93 6.07 4.57
CA VAL A 113 -1.67 5.47 5.08
C VAL A 113 -1.51 5.64 6.60
N ARG A 114 -1.80 6.84 7.12
CA ARG A 114 -1.65 7.13 8.56
C ARG A 114 -2.68 6.43 9.43
N GLU A 115 -3.91 6.31 8.95
CA GLU A 115 -5.03 5.81 9.75
C GLU A 115 -5.30 4.34 9.45
N ASP A 116 -5.43 3.95 8.18
CA ASP A 116 -5.85 2.61 7.75
C ASP A 116 -4.68 1.65 7.48
N LEU A 117 -3.46 2.19 7.31
CA LEU A 117 -2.22 1.40 7.15
C LEU A 117 -1.23 1.60 8.31
N ALA A 118 -1.72 2.07 9.47
CA ALA A 118 -0.93 2.16 10.68
C ALA A 118 -0.41 0.77 11.11
N MET A 119 0.77 0.72 11.75
CA MET A 119 1.38 -0.55 12.17
C MET A 119 0.46 -1.42 13.03
N GLY A 120 -0.35 -0.81 13.92
CA GLY A 120 -1.36 -1.55 14.69
C GLY A 120 -2.35 -2.30 13.80
N ARG A 121 -2.84 -1.68 12.72
CA ARG A 121 -3.75 -2.33 11.76
C ARG A 121 -3.06 -3.40 10.92
N VAL A 122 -1.78 -3.20 10.60
CA VAL A 122 -0.97 -4.22 9.90
C VAL A 122 -0.86 -5.47 10.78
N TYR A 123 -0.53 -5.32 12.06
CA TYR A 123 -0.46 -6.45 12.99
C TYR A 123 -1.83 -7.11 13.22
N ASP A 124 -2.89 -6.32 13.38
CA ASP A 124 -4.26 -6.85 13.50
C ASP A 124 -4.64 -7.70 12.27
N TYR A 125 -4.35 -7.21 11.06
CA TYR A 125 -4.58 -7.94 9.81
C TYR A 125 -3.78 -9.25 9.76
N MET A 126 -2.48 -9.21 10.08
CA MET A 126 -1.63 -10.39 10.08
C MET A 126 -2.09 -11.43 11.10
N PHE A 127 -2.40 -11.00 12.32
CA PHE A 127 -2.88 -11.89 13.38
C PHE A 127 -4.22 -12.51 13.03
N HIS A 128 -5.18 -11.71 12.54
CA HIS A 128 -6.47 -12.20 12.08
C HIS A 128 -6.32 -13.24 10.96
N LEU A 129 -5.51 -12.93 9.94
CA LEU A 129 -5.26 -13.82 8.80
C LEU A 129 -4.69 -15.18 9.26
N LEU A 130 -3.69 -15.18 10.13
CA LEU A 130 -3.07 -16.40 10.65
C LEU A 130 -4.04 -17.19 11.54
N ALA A 131 -4.83 -16.50 12.38
CA ALA A 131 -5.82 -17.12 13.25
C ALA A 131 -6.93 -17.82 12.45
N GLU A 132 -7.52 -17.14 11.47
CA GLU A 132 -8.56 -17.73 10.62
C GLU A 132 -8.02 -18.86 9.73
N TYR A 133 -6.80 -18.71 9.19
CA TYR A 133 -6.13 -19.78 8.45
C TYR A 133 -5.91 -21.03 9.32
N ALA A 134 -5.48 -20.86 10.58
CA ALA A 134 -5.27 -21.97 11.49
C ALA A 134 -6.54 -22.77 11.78
N ARG A 135 -7.73 -22.15 11.71
CA ARG A 135 -9.03 -22.85 11.89
C ARG A 135 -9.37 -23.79 10.73
N LEU A 136 -8.76 -23.59 9.57
CA LEU A 136 -8.94 -24.46 8.40
C LEU A 136 -8.10 -25.74 8.49
N LEU A 137 -7.16 -25.82 9.44
CA LEU A 137 -6.31 -26.99 9.62
C LEU A 137 -7.14 -28.20 10.05
N ARG A 138 -7.01 -29.28 9.29
CA ARG A 138 -7.68 -30.57 9.55
C ARG A 138 -6.80 -31.53 10.37
N TYR A 139 -5.68 -31.04 10.90
CA TYR A 139 -4.71 -31.81 11.68
C TYR A 139 -4.16 -30.96 12.82
N ARG A 140 -3.59 -31.61 13.84
CA ARG A 140 -2.87 -30.94 14.92
C ARG A 140 -1.40 -30.73 14.50
N PRO A 141 -0.92 -29.48 14.38
CA PRO A 141 0.48 -29.22 14.04
C PRO A 141 1.45 -29.83 15.07
N ALA A 142 2.59 -30.32 14.58
CA ALA A 142 3.70 -30.80 15.40
C ALA A 142 5.00 -30.12 14.93
N VAL A 143 5.93 -29.90 15.85
CA VAL A 143 7.23 -29.27 15.54
C VAL A 143 8.07 -30.23 14.69
N PRO A 144 8.49 -29.84 13.46
CA PRO A 144 9.33 -30.68 12.63
C PRO A 144 10.69 -30.95 13.27
N ARG A 145 11.25 -32.15 13.06
CA ARG A 145 12.64 -32.44 13.48
C ARG A 145 13.61 -31.47 12.79
N GLY A 146 14.50 -30.88 13.57
CA GLY A 146 15.50 -29.92 13.07
C GLY A 146 14.97 -28.48 12.90
N ALA A 147 13.71 -28.20 13.28
CA ALA A 147 13.23 -26.83 13.35
C ALA A 147 13.97 -26.06 14.47
N GLY A 148 14.53 -24.91 14.12
CA GLY A 148 15.07 -23.96 15.10
C GLY A 148 13.96 -23.05 15.63
N GLU A 149 13.99 -22.77 16.92
CA GLU A 149 13.11 -21.76 17.50
C GLU A 149 13.51 -20.36 17.03
N VAL A 150 12.50 -19.54 16.72
CA VAL A 150 12.66 -18.15 16.32
C VAL A 150 12.10 -17.28 17.44
N THR A 151 12.98 -16.54 18.13
CA THR A 151 12.63 -15.60 19.20
C THR A 151 12.94 -14.16 18.78
N VAL A 152 12.46 -13.18 19.54
CA VAL A 152 12.80 -11.76 19.31
C VAL A 152 14.31 -11.55 19.34
N GLU A 153 15.01 -12.24 20.24
CA GLU A 153 16.48 -12.23 20.37
C GLU A 153 17.18 -12.86 19.17
N SER A 154 16.58 -13.89 18.55
CA SER A 154 17.18 -14.55 17.38
C SER A 154 16.88 -13.82 16.06
N MET A 155 15.80 -13.05 15.99
CA MET A 155 15.30 -12.44 14.75
C MET A 155 15.99 -11.13 14.35
N ALA A 156 16.44 -10.33 15.32
CA ALA A 156 16.87 -8.98 15.02
C ALA A 156 18.07 -8.51 15.84
N ARG A 157 18.86 -7.63 15.20
CA ARG A 157 20.02 -6.99 15.81
C ARG A 157 19.90 -5.46 15.68
N GLY A 158 20.38 -4.73 16.67
CA GLY A 158 20.35 -3.26 16.65
C GLY A 158 18.94 -2.67 16.64
N LEU A 159 18.69 -1.66 15.80
CA LEU A 159 17.43 -0.91 15.73
C LEU A 159 16.22 -1.78 15.35
N GLU A 160 16.41 -2.81 14.54
CA GLU A 160 15.35 -3.75 14.16
C GLU A 160 14.75 -4.43 15.39
N ARG A 161 15.60 -4.74 16.38
CA ARG A 161 15.18 -5.35 17.64
C ARG A 161 14.33 -4.36 18.42
N GLN A 162 14.76 -3.11 18.49
CA GLN A 162 14.00 -2.07 19.18
C GLN A 162 12.62 -1.87 18.55
N PHE A 163 12.53 -1.78 17.22
CA PHE A 163 11.24 -1.68 16.53
C PHE A 163 10.34 -2.90 16.76
N MET A 164 10.88 -4.12 16.80
CA MET A 164 10.09 -5.31 17.12
C MET A 164 9.61 -5.32 18.56
N VAL A 165 10.45 -4.91 19.51
CA VAL A 165 10.10 -4.82 20.94
C VAL A 165 9.04 -3.73 21.17
N ASP A 166 9.20 -2.57 20.54
CA ASP A 166 8.27 -1.44 20.65
C ASP A 166 6.88 -1.77 20.10
N THR A 167 6.78 -2.76 19.20
CA THR A 167 5.51 -3.25 18.66
C THR A 167 5.00 -4.51 19.35
N MET A 168 5.71 -5.03 20.36
CA MET A 168 5.18 -6.10 21.19
C MET A 168 3.97 -5.60 21.96
N VAL A 169 2.83 -6.23 21.73
CA VAL A 169 1.65 -6.01 22.56
C VAL A 169 1.94 -6.64 23.92
N ALA A 170 1.95 -5.83 24.98
CA ALA A 170 2.18 -6.33 26.33
C ALA A 170 1.19 -7.46 26.66
N ASP A 171 1.69 -8.53 27.26
CA ASP A 171 0.95 -9.73 27.68
C ASP A 171 -0.21 -9.42 28.66
N ASN A 172 -0.29 -8.19 29.15
CA ASN A 172 -1.42 -7.63 29.88
C ASN A 172 -2.74 -7.63 29.07
N GLY A 173 -2.68 -7.92 27.76
CA GLY A 173 -3.81 -8.14 26.85
C GLY A 173 -4.18 -9.61 26.58
N ALA A 174 -3.39 -10.58 27.08
CA ALA A 174 -3.76 -12.00 27.07
C ALA A 174 -4.97 -12.32 27.97
N GLY A 175 -5.56 -11.29 28.60
CA GLY A 175 -6.91 -11.31 29.16
C GLY A 175 -8.01 -11.33 28.07
N GLY A 176 -8.16 -12.46 27.39
CA GLY A 176 -9.46 -12.93 26.88
C GLY A 176 -10.11 -12.20 25.70
N LYS A 177 -9.50 -11.19 25.08
CA LYS A 177 -10.00 -10.64 23.81
C LYS A 177 -9.24 -11.30 22.66
N GLY A 178 -9.89 -12.25 21.97
CA GLY A 178 -9.38 -12.87 20.75
C GLY A 178 -9.07 -11.84 19.64
N PRO A 179 -8.71 -12.27 18.42
CA PRO A 179 -8.49 -11.34 17.32
C PRO A 179 -9.67 -10.38 17.21
N CYS A 180 -9.42 -9.14 16.78
CA CYS A 180 -10.49 -8.21 16.51
C CYS A 180 -11.57 -8.91 15.67
N ARG A 181 -12.82 -8.84 16.12
CA ARG A 181 -13.91 -9.48 15.40
C ARG A 181 -14.17 -8.66 14.16
N LEU A 182 -13.56 -9.06 13.05
CA LEU A 182 -13.88 -8.46 11.76
C LEU A 182 -15.36 -8.70 11.45
N PRO A 183 -15.99 -7.78 10.70
CA PRO A 183 -17.28 -8.05 10.08
C PRO A 183 -17.22 -9.38 9.32
N PRO A 184 -18.36 -10.10 9.19
CA PRO A 184 -18.41 -11.29 8.36
C PRO A 184 -17.84 -10.98 6.96
N PRO A 185 -17.18 -11.95 6.32
CA PRO A 185 -16.65 -11.75 4.98
C PRO A 185 -17.79 -11.36 4.05
N PHE A 186 -17.54 -10.37 3.18
CA PHE A 186 -18.47 -10.00 2.14
C PHE A 186 -18.79 -11.22 1.26
N SER A 187 -20.07 -11.43 0.99
CA SER A 187 -20.54 -12.32 -0.06
C SER A 187 -20.06 -11.83 -1.43
N SER A 188 -20.09 -12.73 -2.42
CA SER A 188 -19.75 -12.38 -3.80
C SER A 188 -20.58 -11.19 -4.31
N GLU A 189 -21.87 -11.14 -3.96
CA GLU A 189 -22.79 -10.07 -4.36
C GLU A 189 -22.43 -8.72 -3.70
N GLU A 190 -22.12 -8.73 -2.40
CA GLU A 190 -21.67 -7.54 -1.68
C GLU A 190 -20.34 -6.98 -2.23
N LEU A 191 -19.49 -7.84 -2.79
CA LEU A 191 -18.24 -7.41 -3.45
C LEU A 191 -18.46 -6.85 -4.86
N GLU A 192 -19.57 -7.15 -5.53
CA GLU A 192 -19.82 -6.66 -6.89
C GLU A 192 -20.10 -5.17 -6.94
N ALA A 193 -20.86 -4.63 -5.98
CA ALA A 193 -21.15 -3.20 -5.91
C ALA A 193 -19.87 -2.32 -5.87
N PRO A 194 -18.92 -2.51 -4.92
CA PRO A 194 -17.70 -1.70 -4.87
C PRO A 194 -16.78 -1.95 -6.07
N ARG A 195 -16.78 -3.16 -6.66
CA ARG A 195 -16.04 -3.44 -7.91
C ARG A 195 -16.60 -2.65 -9.09
N ARG A 196 -17.92 -2.59 -9.23
CA ARG A 196 -18.61 -1.83 -10.28
C ARG A 196 -18.38 -0.35 -10.12
N GLU A 197 -18.59 0.19 -8.92
CA GLU A 197 -18.35 1.60 -8.60
C GLU A 197 -16.91 2.02 -8.98
N ARG A 198 -15.92 1.23 -8.56
CA ARG A 198 -14.52 1.46 -8.94
C ARG A 198 -14.32 1.45 -10.45
N ALA A 199 -14.93 0.50 -11.16
CA ALA A 199 -14.80 0.38 -12.60
C ALA A 199 -15.51 1.53 -13.34
N ASP A 200 -16.66 2.00 -12.84
CA ASP A 200 -17.40 3.15 -13.35
C ASP A 200 -16.60 4.44 -13.24
N VAL A 201 -15.98 4.71 -12.08
CA VAL A 201 -15.12 5.89 -11.89
C VAL A 201 -13.92 5.85 -12.84
N VAL A 202 -13.29 4.68 -13.02
CA VAL A 202 -12.19 4.54 -13.98
C VAL A 202 -12.67 4.81 -15.41
N ARG A 203 -13.79 4.22 -15.83
CA ARG A 203 -14.38 4.48 -17.16
C ARG A 203 -14.72 5.95 -17.38
N GLN A 204 -15.19 6.64 -16.33
CA GLN A 204 -15.49 8.06 -16.40
C GLN A 204 -14.23 8.90 -16.66
N VAL A 205 -13.13 8.62 -15.95
CA VAL A 205 -11.84 9.28 -16.19
C VAL A 205 -11.34 9.00 -17.60
N GLU A 206 -11.47 7.76 -18.05
CA GLU A 206 -11.11 7.37 -19.42
C GLU A 206 -11.92 8.15 -20.46
N ALA A 207 -13.22 8.34 -20.25
CA ALA A 207 -14.05 9.15 -21.14
C ALA A 207 -13.62 10.63 -21.15
N TRP A 208 -13.18 11.18 -20.01
CA TRP A 208 -12.65 12.55 -19.97
C TRP A 208 -11.36 12.72 -20.78
N GLU A 209 -10.53 11.68 -20.86
CA GLU A 209 -9.26 11.72 -21.60
C GLU A 209 -9.44 11.66 -23.13
N ASP A 210 -10.58 11.17 -23.60
CA ASP A 210 -10.87 10.97 -25.02
C ASP A 210 -11.61 12.18 -25.65
N HIS A 211 -11.87 13.22 -24.86
CA HIS A 211 -12.50 14.49 -25.24
C HIS A 211 -11.57 15.67 -25.01
#